data_AF-A0AAV5BG24-F1
#
_entry.id   AF-A0AAV5BG24-F1
#
_cell.length_a   1.000
_cell.length_b   1.000
_cell.length_c   1.000
_cell.angle_alpha   90.00
_cell.angle_beta   90.00
_cell.angle_gamma   90.00
#
_symmetry.space_group_name_H-M   'P 1'
#
loop_
_entity.id
_entity.type
_entity.pdbx_description
1 polymer ?
#
loop_
_entity_poly.entity_id
_entity_poly.type
_entity_poly.pdbx_seq_one_letter_code
_entity_poly.pdbx_strand_id
1 'polypeptide(L)'
;MAEGGGVSVANGGGIFMAEGGSVSFANGGVSVSVADGGVGVANGDGGACVANGGGCLGFGRSSPDPVSKGHDYDEEECADLEPFFFDEAEAIADNERRMQREQEEARKLELRILAANVNKAVRDKIRDDDPKQGGAYYNRFFLADFSTFDIDEESPLEPMRYTDRVYKKDEPRWPLLAVDFLSVKIVSLDVDFPIHVYGTVIARDSLDCKCIYLFQRDEDNCQLINSECESLILTGPKRGLVLVGDAYVETDLKIKDHQRHEVKELSKGVFGIPGIAGRQLDKCKIESKLLATRLSTVEVMYAVVKDAVEATIAIEVLQGDFYGKITACTSSIQSSIVLHDSEVSGVMTCDGKRVIQLLRRVVAICLKEKLEVTVVAQTGDVECKNTVDFTPSLCGRGKGEITVGATKMLVEVTWSVLDT
;
A
#
# COMPACT_ATOMS: atom_id res chain seq x y z
N MET A 1 38.88 -11.52 -56.12
CA MET A 1 39.95 -10.84 -55.35
C MET A 1 39.22 -9.82 -54.50
N ALA A 2 38.70 -10.11 -53.31
CA ALA A 2 39.33 -10.67 -52.10
C ALA A 2 40.56 -9.86 -51.66
N GLU A 3 40.37 -8.99 -50.67
CA GLU A 3 40.99 -8.94 -49.32
C GLU A 3 40.37 -7.71 -48.61
N GLY A 4 39.76 -7.77 -47.41
CA GLY A 4 40.31 -8.13 -46.09
C GLY A 4 40.54 -6.82 -45.31
N GLY A 5 40.16 -6.59 -44.06
CA GLY A 5 39.53 -7.31 -42.97
C GLY A 5 39.53 -6.35 -41.75
N GLY A 6 38.58 -6.47 -40.82
CA GLY A 6 38.52 -5.60 -39.63
C GLY A 6 37.29 -5.87 -38.77
N VAL A 7 37.39 -6.91 -37.95
CA VAL A 7 36.38 -7.37 -36.98
C VAL A 7 36.50 -6.57 -35.68
N SER A 8 35.38 -6.16 -35.07
CA SER A 8 35.25 -6.11 -33.61
C SER A 8 33.89 -6.64 -33.18
N VAL A 9 33.94 -7.66 -32.33
CA VAL A 9 32.85 -8.51 -31.86
C VAL A 9 31.91 -7.76 -30.92
N ALA A 10 30.60 -7.85 -31.18
CA ALA A 10 29.56 -7.52 -30.22
C ALA A 10 29.33 -8.72 -29.30
N ASN A 11 29.64 -8.58 -28.01
CA ASN A 11 29.21 -9.55 -27.00
C ASN A 11 27.78 -9.20 -26.55
N GLY A 12 26.81 -9.87 -27.16
CA GLY A 12 25.48 -10.05 -26.59
C GLY A 12 25.53 -11.18 -25.56
N GLY A 13 25.38 -10.84 -24.29
CA GLY A 13 25.24 -11.80 -23.20
C GLY A 13 23.82 -11.77 -22.65
N GLY A 14 22.98 -12.68 -23.13
CA GLY A 14 21.71 -13.01 -22.48
C GLY A 14 21.99 -13.70 -21.14
N ILE A 15 21.31 -13.26 -20.09
CA ILE A 15 21.41 -13.90 -18.77
C ILE A 15 20.30 -14.95 -18.70
N PHE A 16 20.74 -16.20 -18.74
CA PHE A 16 20.00 -17.38 -18.32
C PHE A 16 19.76 -17.32 -16.80
N MET A 17 18.53 -17.62 -16.39
CA MET A 17 18.19 -17.92 -14.99
C MET A 17 18.89 -19.24 -14.60
N ALA A 18 19.80 -19.16 -13.64
CA ALA A 18 20.40 -20.32 -12.99
C ALA A 18 19.73 -20.55 -11.63
N GLU A 19 19.33 -21.81 -11.44
CA GLU A 19 18.83 -22.38 -10.20
C GLU A 19 19.83 -22.27 -9.03
N GLY A 20 19.30 -22.23 -7.81
CA GLY A 20 19.98 -22.73 -6.61
C GLY A 20 21.04 -21.81 -5.99
N GLY A 21 20.62 -20.95 -5.06
CA GLY A 21 21.55 -20.21 -4.20
C GLY A 21 20.84 -19.57 -3.00
N SER A 22 20.84 -20.29 -1.88
CA SER A 22 20.33 -19.83 -0.58
C SER A 22 21.19 -18.69 -0.02
N VAL A 23 20.56 -17.56 0.31
CA VAL A 23 21.13 -16.54 1.21
C VAL A 23 20.23 -16.46 2.42
N SER A 24 20.76 -16.85 3.57
CA SER A 24 20.07 -16.83 4.86
C SER A 24 20.11 -15.43 5.47
N PHE A 25 18.93 -14.92 5.83
CA PHE A 25 18.80 -13.84 6.81
C PHE A 25 18.02 -14.40 8.00
N ALA A 26 18.67 -14.46 9.15
CA ALA A 26 18.02 -14.76 10.41
C ALA A 26 17.29 -13.50 10.89
N ASN A 27 15.96 -13.54 10.86
CA ASN A 27 15.11 -12.95 11.90
C ASN A 27 13.73 -13.58 11.81
N GLY A 28 13.23 -14.00 12.98
CA GLY A 28 12.08 -14.89 13.12
C GLY A 28 10.82 -14.40 12.39
N GLY A 29 10.36 -15.23 11.46
CA GLY A 29 9.07 -15.12 10.78
C GLY A 29 8.79 -16.45 10.10
N VAL A 30 7.67 -17.07 10.43
CA VAL A 30 7.28 -18.41 9.97
C VAL A 30 7.19 -18.43 8.44
N SER A 31 7.97 -19.31 7.79
CA SER A 31 7.87 -19.61 6.36
C SER A 31 6.77 -20.65 6.11
N VAL A 32 5.70 -20.28 5.43
CA VAL A 32 4.72 -21.23 4.88
C VAL A 32 5.00 -21.36 3.39
N SER A 33 5.55 -22.50 2.99
CA SER A 33 5.66 -22.93 1.59
C SER A 33 4.38 -23.66 1.18
N VAL A 34 3.63 -23.10 0.24
CA VAL A 34 2.49 -23.80 -0.39
C VAL A 34 3.04 -24.60 -1.57
N ALA A 35 3.03 -25.92 -1.46
CA ALA A 35 3.19 -26.83 -2.58
C ALA A 35 1.82 -27.45 -2.88
N ASP A 36 1.39 -27.31 -4.13
CA ASP A 36 0.21 -27.96 -4.68
C ASP A 36 0.32 -29.49 -4.61
N GLY A 37 -0.78 -30.16 -4.26
CA GLY A 37 -0.93 -31.59 -4.52
C GLY A 37 -1.82 -32.36 -3.55
N GLY A 38 -3.07 -32.54 -3.96
CA GLY A 38 -3.76 -33.84 -3.95
C GLY A 38 -3.86 -34.64 -2.64
N VAL A 39 -5.09 -34.69 -2.12
CA VAL A 39 -5.58 -35.68 -1.15
C VAL A 39 -5.34 -37.11 -1.67
N GLY A 40 -4.69 -37.96 -0.87
CA GLY A 40 -4.56 -39.39 -1.12
C GLY A 40 -4.28 -40.16 0.18
N VAL A 41 -5.31 -40.83 0.70
CA VAL A 41 -5.23 -41.77 1.82
C VAL A 41 -4.70 -43.11 1.32
N ALA A 42 -3.67 -43.67 1.96
CA ALA A 42 -3.32 -45.07 1.82
C ALA A 42 -2.72 -45.63 3.12
N ASN A 43 -3.38 -46.65 3.66
CA ASN A 43 -2.87 -47.56 4.69
C ASN A 43 -1.81 -48.50 4.10
N GLY A 44 -0.84 -48.96 4.91
CA GLY A 44 0.04 -50.05 4.54
C GLY A 44 1.13 -50.35 5.56
N ASP A 45 0.87 -51.34 6.42
CA ASP A 45 1.83 -52.03 7.27
C ASP A 45 2.96 -52.73 6.47
N GLY A 46 4.11 -52.87 7.12
CA GLY A 46 4.97 -54.04 6.99
C GLY A 46 6.17 -53.92 6.05
N GLY A 47 7.35 -54.30 6.57
CA GLY A 47 8.49 -54.64 5.71
C GLY A 47 9.86 -54.37 6.32
N ALA A 48 10.26 -55.20 7.28
CA ALA A 48 11.66 -55.32 7.69
C ALA A 48 12.53 -55.85 6.54
N CYS A 49 13.72 -55.27 6.35
CA CYS A 49 14.79 -55.85 5.55
C CYS A 49 16.10 -55.89 6.36
N VAL A 50 16.60 -57.11 6.47
CA VAL A 50 17.84 -57.56 7.12
C VAL A 50 18.95 -57.61 6.08
N ALA A 51 20.16 -57.21 6.47
CA ALA A 51 21.48 -57.70 6.01
C ALA A 51 22.56 -56.73 6.55
N ASN A 52 23.75 -57.10 7.02
CA ASN A 52 24.39 -58.37 7.34
C ASN A 52 25.74 -58.00 8.01
N GLY A 53 26.31 -58.91 8.82
CA GLY A 53 27.76 -59.03 8.94
C GLY A 53 28.41 -58.77 10.31
N GLY A 54 28.85 -59.85 10.94
CA GLY A 54 30.20 -59.89 11.52
C GLY A 54 30.34 -60.37 12.98
N GLY A 55 30.71 -61.65 13.14
CA GLY A 55 31.94 -61.96 13.90
C GLY A 55 31.86 -62.42 15.37
N CYS A 56 31.67 -63.73 15.54
CA CYS A 56 32.43 -64.69 16.37
C CYS A 56 32.63 -64.55 17.91
N LEU A 57 32.67 -65.76 18.51
CA LEU A 57 33.15 -66.19 19.83
C LEU A 57 32.11 -66.04 20.96
N GLY A 58 31.71 -67.06 21.72
CA GLY A 58 32.10 -68.46 21.81
C GLY A 58 31.43 -69.08 23.06
N PHE A 59 31.17 -70.40 22.98
CA PHE A 59 31.00 -71.38 24.06
C PHE A 59 29.99 -71.18 25.19
N GLY A 60 29.10 -72.17 25.34
CA GLY A 60 28.52 -72.52 26.65
C GLY A 60 27.11 -73.10 26.59
N ARG A 61 26.97 -74.39 26.24
CA ARG A 61 25.74 -75.16 26.49
C ARG A 61 25.54 -75.36 27.99
N SER A 62 24.32 -75.18 28.50
CA SER A 62 23.46 -76.23 29.07
C SER A 62 22.44 -75.68 30.08
N SER A 63 21.15 -75.85 29.77
CA SER A 63 20.07 -76.04 30.75
C SER A 63 19.94 -77.57 30.97
N PRO A 64 19.37 -78.11 32.07
CA PRO A 64 17.98 -77.83 32.46
C PRO A 64 17.60 -77.86 33.96
N ASP A 65 16.52 -77.14 34.25
CA ASP A 65 15.35 -77.51 35.07
C ASP A 65 15.34 -77.50 36.63
N PRO A 66 14.13 -77.29 37.22
CA PRO A 66 13.93 -76.56 38.47
C PRO A 66 13.47 -77.46 39.63
N VAL A 67 13.83 -77.11 40.87
CA VAL A 67 13.24 -77.74 42.07
C VAL A 67 13.12 -76.76 43.25
N SER A 68 11.85 -76.42 43.52
CA SER A 68 11.15 -76.15 44.80
C SER A 68 11.79 -75.43 46.00
N LYS A 69 11.06 -74.38 46.41
CA LYS A 69 10.61 -74.01 47.78
C LYS A 69 11.64 -73.96 48.93
N GLY A 70 11.89 -72.74 49.38
CA GLY A 70 12.17 -72.39 50.78
C GLY A 70 11.56 -71.01 51.04
N HIS A 71 10.61 -70.93 51.97
CA HIS A 71 10.17 -69.67 52.57
C HIS A 71 11.22 -69.31 53.61
N ASP A 72 11.74 -68.09 53.60
CA ASP A 72 12.31 -67.45 54.77
C ASP A 72 11.94 -65.96 54.73
N TYR A 73 11.42 -65.51 55.87
CA TYR A 73 11.02 -64.13 56.13
C TYR A 73 12.26 -63.34 56.51
N ASP A 74 12.64 -62.36 55.69
CA ASP A 74 13.59 -61.33 56.11
C ASP A 74 12.93 -59.95 55.90
N GLU A 75 12.58 -59.32 57.02
CA GLU A 75 12.15 -57.93 57.12
C GLU A 75 13.35 -57.02 56.81
N GLU A 76 13.55 -56.67 55.53
CA GLU A 76 14.42 -55.55 55.17
C GLU A 76 13.71 -54.22 55.45
N GLU A 77 13.99 -53.70 56.64
CA GLU A 77 14.31 -52.31 56.96
C GLU A 77 13.99 -51.28 55.85
N CYS A 78 12.75 -50.80 55.82
CA CYS A 78 12.33 -49.64 55.03
C CYS A 78 12.96 -48.36 55.63
N ALA A 79 14.21 -48.07 55.26
CA ALA A 79 14.90 -46.85 55.65
C ALA A 79 14.26 -45.62 54.98
N ASP A 80 13.77 -44.70 55.82
CA ASP A 80 13.58 -43.26 55.59
C ASP A 80 12.99 -42.82 54.24
N LEU A 81 11.75 -43.21 53.96
CA LEU A 81 10.88 -42.39 53.12
C LEU A 81 10.32 -41.26 54.00
N GLU A 82 10.85 -40.05 53.85
CA GLU A 82 10.16 -38.84 54.32
C GLU A 82 8.69 -38.94 53.89
N PRO A 83 7.71 -38.68 54.78
CA PRO A 83 6.32 -38.64 54.37
C PRO A 83 6.20 -37.53 53.31
N PHE A 84 6.05 -37.91 52.05
CA PHE A 84 5.57 -37.02 51.00
C PHE A 84 4.14 -36.64 51.40
N PHE A 85 4.00 -35.61 52.22
CA PHE A 85 2.71 -34.98 52.48
C PHE A 85 2.25 -34.41 51.14
N PHE A 86 1.45 -35.18 50.43
CA PHE A 86 0.72 -34.74 49.26
C PHE A 86 -0.27 -33.70 49.77
N ASP A 87 0.05 -32.42 49.62
CA ASP A 87 -0.91 -31.37 49.91
C ASP A 87 -2.00 -31.47 48.84
N GLU A 88 -3.09 -32.14 49.21
CA GLU A 88 -4.26 -32.36 48.35
C GLU A 88 -4.82 -31.02 47.84
N ALA A 89 -4.73 -29.96 48.65
CA ALA A 89 -5.13 -28.62 48.22
C ALA A 89 -4.20 -28.05 47.15
N GLU A 90 -2.89 -28.29 47.25
CA GLU A 90 -1.93 -27.86 46.23
C GLU A 90 -2.10 -28.65 44.91
N ALA A 91 -2.37 -29.96 44.99
CA ALA A 91 -2.62 -30.82 43.83
C ALA A 91 -3.91 -30.43 43.09
N ILE A 92 -5.00 -30.13 43.82
CA ILE A 92 -6.25 -29.60 43.25
C ILE A 92 -6.00 -28.25 42.59
N ALA A 93 -5.29 -27.33 43.28
CA ALA A 93 -4.97 -26.02 42.75
C ALA A 93 -4.05 -26.09 41.51
N ASP A 94 -3.11 -27.04 41.41
CA ASP A 94 -2.31 -27.25 40.19
C ASP A 94 -3.15 -27.78 39.03
N ASN A 95 -4.07 -28.72 39.29
CA ASN A 95 -4.98 -29.24 38.26
C ASN A 95 -5.93 -28.15 37.74
N GLU A 96 -6.50 -27.32 38.61
CA GLU A 96 -7.31 -26.16 38.20
C GLU A 96 -6.50 -25.19 37.34
N ARG A 97 -5.23 -24.91 37.73
CA ARG A 97 -4.31 -24.09 36.93
C ARG A 97 -3.97 -24.72 35.58
N ARG A 98 -3.91 -26.05 35.46
CA ARG A 98 -3.71 -26.76 34.17
C ARG A 98 -4.95 -26.65 33.29
N MET A 99 -6.12 -26.95 33.83
CA MET A 99 -7.41 -26.81 33.13
C MET A 99 -7.62 -25.39 32.61
N GLN A 100 -7.33 -24.36 33.41
CA GLN A 100 -7.41 -22.96 32.98
C GLN A 100 -6.42 -22.63 31.86
N ARG A 101 -5.19 -23.16 31.92
CA ARG A 101 -4.19 -23.00 30.85
C ARG A 101 -4.66 -23.66 29.55
N GLU A 102 -5.18 -24.88 29.61
CA GLU A 102 -5.71 -25.61 28.45
C GLU A 102 -6.91 -24.89 27.82
N GLN A 103 -7.84 -24.40 28.64
CA GLN A 103 -8.97 -23.60 28.15
C GLN A 103 -8.53 -22.30 27.48
N GLU A 104 -7.55 -21.60 28.06
CA GLU A 104 -7.01 -20.37 27.47
C GLU A 104 -6.23 -20.63 26.18
N GLU A 105 -5.48 -21.73 26.11
CA GLU A 105 -4.80 -22.16 24.88
C GLU A 105 -5.79 -22.55 23.78
N ALA A 106 -6.84 -23.29 24.13
CA ALA A 106 -7.93 -23.63 23.21
C ALA A 106 -8.61 -22.36 22.67
N ARG A 107 -8.92 -21.40 23.53
CA ARG A 107 -9.49 -20.10 23.15
C ARG A 107 -8.56 -19.31 22.22
N LYS A 108 -7.26 -19.26 22.54
CA LYS A 108 -6.26 -18.61 21.67
C LYS A 108 -6.14 -19.30 20.31
N LEU A 109 -6.23 -20.63 20.27
CA LEU A 109 -6.19 -21.41 19.04
C LEU A 109 -7.43 -21.13 18.18
N GLU A 110 -8.62 -21.11 18.77
CA GLU A 110 -9.87 -20.75 18.08
C GLU A 110 -9.79 -19.35 17.46
N LEU A 111 -9.28 -18.36 18.22
CA LEU A 111 -9.07 -17.01 17.73
C LEU A 111 -8.07 -16.96 16.55
N ARG A 112 -6.98 -17.73 16.61
CA ARG A 112 -6.01 -17.82 15.50
C ARG A 112 -6.61 -18.45 14.24
N ILE A 113 -7.42 -19.51 14.40
CA ILE A 113 -8.12 -20.15 13.28
C ILE A 113 -9.11 -19.16 12.64
N LEU A 114 -9.88 -18.44 13.46
CA LEU A 114 -10.78 -17.41 12.98
C LEU A 114 -10.03 -16.32 12.21
N ALA A 115 -8.95 -15.78 12.78
CA ALA A 115 -8.12 -14.76 12.14
C ALA A 115 -7.53 -15.23 10.80
N ALA A 116 -7.05 -16.48 10.73
CA ALA A 116 -6.52 -17.08 9.50
C ALA A 116 -7.62 -17.23 8.43
N ASN A 117 -8.83 -17.64 8.83
CA ASN A 117 -9.97 -17.78 7.93
C ASN A 117 -10.43 -16.43 7.36
N VAL A 118 -10.49 -15.38 8.19
CA VAL A 118 -10.81 -14.01 7.73
C VAL A 118 -9.76 -13.52 6.75
N ASN A 119 -8.47 -13.67 7.08
CA ASN A 119 -7.37 -13.32 6.17
C ASN A 119 -7.48 -14.03 4.82
N LYS A 120 -7.71 -15.33 4.85
CA LYS A 120 -7.86 -16.14 3.64
C LYS A 120 -9.03 -15.66 2.79
N ALA A 121 -10.19 -15.42 3.41
CA ALA A 121 -11.38 -14.96 2.71
C ALA A 121 -11.16 -13.60 2.00
N VAL A 122 -10.51 -12.65 2.68
CA VAL A 122 -10.17 -11.35 2.05
C VAL A 122 -9.18 -11.54 0.91
N ARG A 123 -8.10 -12.31 1.12
CA ARG A 123 -7.10 -12.61 0.07
C ARG A 123 -7.71 -13.29 -1.15
N ASP A 124 -8.62 -14.24 -0.94
CA ASP A 124 -9.34 -14.92 -2.03
C ASP A 124 -10.25 -13.93 -2.78
N LYS A 125 -10.86 -12.95 -2.11
CA LYS A 125 -11.70 -11.90 -2.73
C LYS A 125 -10.90 -10.91 -3.57
N ILE A 126 -9.68 -10.57 -3.16
CA ILE A 126 -8.80 -9.64 -3.89
C ILE A 126 -7.87 -10.34 -4.88
N ARG A 127 -7.90 -11.67 -4.94
CA ARG A 127 -7.22 -12.43 -5.99
C ARG A 127 -8.04 -12.35 -7.27
N ASP A 128 -7.37 -12.02 -8.36
CA ASP A 128 -7.95 -11.84 -9.67
C ASP A 128 -7.04 -12.49 -10.72
N ASP A 129 -7.52 -12.64 -11.95
CA ASP A 129 -6.75 -13.14 -13.08
C ASP A 129 -6.80 -12.12 -14.22
N ASP A 130 -5.66 -11.78 -14.79
CA ASP A 130 -5.59 -10.91 -15.97
C ASP A 130 -4.71 -11.54 -17.05
N PRO A 131 -5.26 -11.86 -18.22
CA PRO A 131 -4.47 -12.36 -19.34
C PRO A 131 -3.33 -11.42 -19.75
N LYS A 132 -3.48 -10.10 -19.58
CA LYS A 132 -2.39 -9.12 -19.86
C LYS A 132 -1.26 -9.19 -18.84
N GLN A 133 -1.51 -9.64 -17.62
CA GLN A 133 -0.49 -9.81 -16.59
C GLN A 133 0.09 -11.24 -16.54
N GLY A 134 -0.48 -12.18 -17.30
CA GLY A 134 0.04 -13.54 -17.41
C GLY A 134 -0.31 -14.47 -16.25
N GLY A 135 -1.40 -14.18 -15.52
CA GLY A 135 -1.97 -15.10 -14.52
C GLY A 135 -2.59 -14.40 -13.30
N ALA A 136 -2.70 -15.16 -12.21
CA ALA A 136 -3.33 -14.72 -10.99
C ALA A 136 -2.48 -13.66 -10.25
N TYR A 137 -3.13 -12.59 -9.80
CA TYR A 137 -2.52 -11.48 -9.08
C TYR A 137 -3.48 -10.97 -8.00
N TYR A 138 -2.97 -10.15 -7.09
CA TYR A 138 -3.84 -9.40 -6.17
C TYR A 138 -4.21 -8.06 -6.82
N ASN A 139 -5.50 -7.78 -6.95
CA ASN A 139 -5.99 -6.55 -7.56
C ASN A 139 -5.98 -5.35 -6.61
N ARG A 140 -5.74 -5.58 -5.31
CA ARG A 140 -5.67 -4.58 -4.24
C ARG A 140 -4.54 -4.87 -3.26
N PHE A 141 -4.27 -3.94 -2.35
CA PHE A 141 -3.25 -4.09 -1.31
C PHE A 141 -3.40 -5.39 -0.52
N PHE A 142 -2.31 -6.13 -0.36
CA PHE A 142 -2.32 -7.53 0.13
C PHE A 142 -1.31 -7.83 1.24
N LEU A 143 -0.63 -6.80 1.77
CA LEU A 143 0.46 -6.98 2.75
C LEU A 143 0.01 -6.82 4.22
N ALA A 144 -1.27 -6.54 4.47
CA ALA A 144 -1.82 -6.43 5.82
C ALA A 144 -2.33 -7.77 6.38
N ASP A 145 -2.54 -7.77 7.70
CA ASP A 145 -3.34 -8.77 8.43
C ASP A 145 -4.82 -8.33 8.43
N PHE A 146 -5.61 -8.91 7.53
CA PHE A 146 -7.02 -8.59 7.35
C PHE A 146 -7.94 -9.10 8.46
N SER A 147 -7.41 -9.81 9.46
CA SER A 147 -8.18 -10.11 10.67
C SER A 147 -8.38 -8.89 11.56
N THR A 148 -7.52 -7.88 11.41
CA THR A 148 -7.55 -6.63 12.19
C THR A 148 -7.62 -5.38 11.32
N PHE A 149 -7.25 -5.50 10.04
CA PHE A 149 -7.21 -4.40 9.09
C PHE A 149 -8.37 -4.48 8.10
N ASP A 150 -9.19 -3.42 8.05
CA ASP A 150 -10.20 -3.25 7.02
C ASP A 150 -9.58 -2.56 5.79
N ILE A 151 -9.56 -3.29 4.67
CA ILE A 151 -8.99 -2.81 3.40
C ILE A 151 -9.80 -1.68 2.78
N ASP A 152 -11.10 -1.59 3.09
CA ASP A 152 -12.00 -0.58 2.54
C ASP A 152 -12.05 0.70 3.39
N GLU A 153 -11.46 0.67 4.59
CA GLU A 153 -11.45 1.81 5.49
C GLU A 153 -10.68 2.99 4.88
N GLU A 154 -11.33 4.15 4.82
CA GLU A 154 -10.71 5.41 4.44
C GLU A 154 -9.84 5.95 5.57
N SER A 155 -8.69 6.53 5.23
CA SER A 155 -7.80 7.13 6.23
C SER A 155 -8.57 8.18 7.05
N PRO A 156 -8.67 8.08 8.39
CA PRO A 156 -9.37 9.07 9.21
C PRO A 156 -8.53 10.33 9.42
N LEU A 157 -7.31 10.37 8.88
CA LEU A 157 -6.39 11.48 9.04
C LEU A 157 -6.80 12.64 8.13
N GLU A 158 -6.92 13.82 8.74
CA GLU A 158 -7.20 15.07 8.07
C GLU A 158 -5.89 15.76 7.63
N PRO A 159 -5.95 16.74 6.69
CA PRO A 159 -4.82 17.61 6.40
C PRO A 159 -4.53 18.55 7.58
N MET A 160 -3.44 19.32 7.50
CA MET A 160 -3.07 20.39 8.44
C MET A 160 -2.81 19.94 9.89
N ARG A 161 -2.59 18.64 10.14
CA ARG A 161 -2.49 18.06 11.50
C ARG A 161 -1.46 18.75 12.41
N TYR A 162 -0.40 19.30 11.82
CA TYR A 162 0.72 19.91 12.53
C TYR A 162 0.90 21.39 12.21
N THR A 163 -0.14 22.06 11.71
CA THR A 163 -0.10 23.50 11.38
C THR A 163 0.16 24.39 12.58
N ASP A 164 -0.34 24.02 13.76
CA ASP A 164 -0.17 24.82 14.99
C ASP A 164 0.96 24.27 15.89
N ARG A 165 1.76 23.32 15.39
CA ARG A 165 2.86 22.73 16.16
C ARG A 165 3.97 23.76 16.37
N VAL A 166 4.38 23.91 17.62
CA VAL A 166 5.52 24.77 18.01
C VAL A 166 6.79 23.94 17.97
N TYR A 167 7.68 24.21 17.02
CA TYR A 167 8.98 23.53 16.91
C TYR A 167 10.02 24.18 17.82
N LYS A 168 10.74 23.36 18.58
CA LYS A 168 11.92 23.84 19.31
C LYS A 168 13.09 24.01 18.34
N LYS A 169 13.94 25.00 18.61
CA LYS A 169 15.07 25.35 17.72
C LYS A 169 16.06 24.20 17.50
N ASP A 170 16.15 23.29 18.47
CA ASP A 170 17.10 22.17 18.49
C ASP A 170 16.44 20.80 18.20
N GLU A 171 15.17 20.79 17.78
CA GLU A 171 14.47 19.54 17.48
C GLU A 171 15.01 18.92 16.18
N PRO A 172 15.47 17.66 16.19
CA PRO A 172 16.01 17.01 15.01
C PRO A 172 14.91 16.89 13.95
N ARG A 173 15.19 17.43 12.77
CA ARG A 173 14.29 17.39 11.61
C ARG A 173 14.73 16.26 10.71
N TRP A 174 13.92 15.23 10.62
CA TRP A 174 14.17 14.15 9.67
C TRP A 174 13.69 14.59 8.28
N PRO A 175 14.48 14.33 7.22
CA PRO A 175 14.00 14.57 5.87
C PRO A 175 12.81 13.66 5.60
N LEU A 176 11.63 14.25 5.48
CA LEU A 176 10.41 13.55 5.15
C LEU A 176 10.28 13.45 3.64
N LEU A 177 10.09 12.22 3.15
CA LEU A 177 9.70 11.99 1.77
C LEU A 177 8.18 11.96 1.69
N ALA A 178 7.65 12.55 0.63
CA ALA A 178 6.23 12.49 0.30
C ALA A 178 6.02 12.13 -1.16
N VAL A 179 4.80 11.66 -1.46
CA VAL A 179 4.34 11.47 -2.84
C VAL A 179 3.28 12.53 -3.14
N ASP A 180 3.44 13.21 -4.27
CA ASP A 180 2.44 14.10 -4.83
C ASP A 180 1.98 13.58 -6.20
N PHE A 181 0.73 13.15 -6.31
CA PHE A 181 0.20 12.62 -7.57
C PHE A 181 -0.06 13.75 -8.55
N LEU A 182 0.43 13.63 -9.78
CA LEU A 182 0.35 14.69 -10.79
C LEU A 182 -0.75 14.42 -11.80
N SER A 183 -0.83 13.19 -12.34
CA SER A 183 -1.88 12.80 -13.27
C SER A 183 -2.11 11.29 -13.30
N VAL A 184 -3.33 10.90 -13.66
CA VAL A 184 -3.67 9.53 -14.06
C VAL A 184 -4.24 9.58 -15.47
N LYS A 185 -3.64 8.84 -16.40
CA LYS A 185 -3.96 8.86 -17.83
C LYS A 185 -4.19 7.44 -18.35
N ILE A 186 -5.06 7.33 -19.34
CA ILE A 186 -5.24 6.09 -20.09
C ILE A 186 -4.41 6.23 -21.36
N VAL A 187 -3.26 5.55 -21.40
CA VAL A 187 -2.26 5.70 -22.48
C VAL A 187 -2.40 4.64 -23.57
N SER A 188 -3.22 3.62 -23.33
CA SER A 188 -3.59 2.61 -24.31
C SER A 188 -4.96 2.05 -23.94
N LEU A 189 -5.80 1.82 -24.94
CA LEU A 189 -7.19 1.40 -24.76
C LEU A 189 -7.57 0.40 -25.87
N ASP A 190 -8.23 -0.69 -25.49
CA ASP A 190 -8.68 -1.74 -26.42
C ASP A 190 -10.05 -1.41 -27.06
N VAL A 191 -10.62 -0.24 -26.73
CA VAL A 191 -11.90 0.27 -27.22
C VAL A 191 -11.75 1.71 -27.72
N ASP A 192 -12.68 2.17 -28.54
CA ASP A 192 -12.63 3.52 -29.10
C ASP A 192 -13.13 4.59 -28.10
N PHE A 193 -12.58 5.78 -28.21
CA PHE A 193 -13.11 6.98 -27.57
C PHE A 193 -14.38 7.49 -28.29
N PRO A 194 -15.26 8.25 -27.61
CA PRO A 194 -15.18 8.65 -26.21
C PRO A 194 -15.66 7.57 -25.24
N ILE A 195 -15.14 7.59 -24.02
CA ILE A 195 -15.52 6.65 -22.94
C ILE A 195 -16.04 7.41 -21.71
N HIS A 196 -16.99 6.81 -21.02
CA HIS A 196 -17.55 7.32 -19.75
C HIS A 196 -16.96 6.50 -18.60
N VAL A 197 -15.97 7.05 -17.92
CA VAL A 197 -15.18 6.36 -16.90
C VAL A 197 -15.68 6.67 -15.50
N TYR A 198 -15.83 5.65 -14.68
CA TYR A 198 -16.13 5.75 -13.24
C TYR A 198 -15.34 4.70 -12.46
N GLY A 199 -15.44 4.74 -11.14
CA GLY A 199 -14.71 3.88 -10.22
C GLY A 199 -13.74 4.66 -9.35
N THR A 200 -12.65 4.00 -8.95
CA THR A 200 -11.71 4.55 -7.96
C THR A 200 -10.25 4.42 -8.38
N VAL A 201 -9.46 5.43 -7.98
CA VAL A 201 -8.00 5.33 -7.86
C VAL A 201 -7.66 5.69 -6.43
N ILE A 202 -7.02 4.78 -5.73
CA ILE A 202 -6.72 4.89 -4.30
C ILE A 202 -5.21 4.88 -4.12
N ALA A 203 -4.69 5.81 -3.34
CA ALA A 203 -3.34 5.73 -2.81
C ALA A 203 -3.38 5.24 -1.35
N ARG A 204 -2.32 4.55 -0.93
CA ARG A 204 -2.06 4.14 0.45
C ARG A 204 -0.64 4.51 0.78
N ASP A 205 -0.44 5.12 1.95
CA ASP A 205 0.89 5.44 2.43
C ASP A 205 1.24 4.65 3.70
N SER A 206 2.48 4.80 4.12
CA SER A 206 3.02 4.06 5.27
C SER A 206 2.51 4.54 6.64
N LEU A 207 1.61 5.52 6.71
CA LEU A 207 1.07 6.01 7.98
C LEU A 207 0.03 5.06 8.57
N ASP A 208 -0.96 4.69 7.75
CA ASP A 208 -2.06 3.83 8.19
C ASP A 208 -2.44 2.78 7.15
N CYS A 209 -1.83 2.80 5.95
CA CYS A 209 -2.18 1.96 4.80
C CYS A 209 -3.66 2.04 4.37
N LYS A 210 -4.44 3.00 4.90
CA LYS A 210 -5.87 3.12 4.62
C LYS A 210 -6.12 3.84 3.29
N CYS A 211 -7.35 3.77 2.80
CA CYS A 211 -7.70 4.35 1.50
C CYS A 211 -7.54 5.88 1.53
N ILE A 212 -6.80 6.42 0.56
CA ILE A 212 -6.75 7.85 0.24
C ILE A 212 -7.18 7.98 -1.22
N TYR A 213 -8.42 8.39 -1.45
CA TYR A 213 -8.96 8.52 -2.79
C TYR A 213 -8.24 9.63 -3.56
N LEU A 214 -7.73 9.32 -4.75
CA LEU A 214 -7.22 10.28 -5.73
C LEU A 214 -8.30 10.61 -6.76
N PHE A 215 -9.09 9.61 -7.14
CA PHE A 215 -10.23 9.69 -8.04
C PHE A 215 -11.34 8.80 -7.47
N GLN A 216 -12.57 9.32 -7.44
CA GLN A 216 -13.75 8.58 -7.00
C GLN A 216 -14.96 9.12 -7.74
N ARG A 217 -15.58 8.27 -8.57
CA ARG A 217 -16.80 8.59 -9.30
C ARG A 217 -17.71 7.37 -9.35
N ASP A 218 -19.00 7.61 -9.15
CA ASP A 218 -20.02 6.57 -9.30
C ASP A 218 -20.50 6.46 -10.75
N GLU A 219 -21.24 5.40 -11.05
CA GLU A 219 -21.75 5.13 -12.41
C GLU A 219 -22.65 6.26 -12.95
N ASP A 220 -23.36 6.98 -12.08
CA ASP A 220 -24.21 8.11 -12.45
C ASP A 220 -23.45 9.41 -12.64
N ASN A 221 -22.18 9.46 -12.22
CA ASN A 221 -21.31 10.64 -12.31
C ASN A 221 -19.99 10.31 -13.03
N CYS A 222 -20.08 9.57 -14.14
CA CYS A 222 -18.93 9.24 -14.98
C CYS A 222 -18.20 10.51 -15.47
N GLN A 223 -16.89 10.41 -15.64
CA GLN A 223 -16.11 11.39 -16.39
C GLN A 223 -16.08 10.98 -17.87
N LEU A 224 -16.45 11.90 -18.75
CA LEU A 224 -16.24 11.75 -20.19
C LEU A 224 -14.76 11.94 -20.52
N ILE A 225 -14.18 11.01 -21.27
CA ILE A 225 -12.82 11.09 -21.80
C ILE A 225 -12.90 10.99 -23.32
N ASN A 226 -12.43 12.00 -24.04
CA ASN A 226 -12.55 12.05 -25.50
C ASN A 226 -11.30 11.56 -26.25
N SER A 227 -10.15 11.50 -25.60
CA SER A 227 -8.88 11.09 -26.23
C SER A 227 -7.84 10.61 -25.22
N GLU A 228 -6.78 9.97 -25.71
CA GLU A 228 -5.63 9.49 -24.93
C GLU A 228 -4.85 10.61 -24.21
N CYS A 229 -5.01 11.86 -24.64
CA CYS A 229 -4.33 13.02 -24.05
C CYS A 229 -5.01 13.50 -22.75
N GLU A 230 -6.27 13.12 -22.53
CA GLU A 230 -7.05 13.58 -21.38
C GLU A 230 -6.73 12.77 -20.12
N SER A 231 -6.64 13.46 -18.99
CA SER A 231 -6.38 12.85 -17.68
C SER A 231 -7.66 12.71 -16.87
N LEU A 232 -7.69 11.75 -15.95
CA LEU A 232 -8.71 11.72 -14.91
C LEU A 232 -8.61 13.01 -14.07
N ILE A 233 -9.76 13.58 -13.73
CA ILE A 233 -9.85 14.74 -12.83
C ILE A 233 -9.67 14.23 -11.42
N LEU A 234 -8.46 14.37 -10.90
CA LEU A 234 -8.12 13.95 -9.54
C LEU A 234 -8.70 14.95 -8.54
N THR A 235 -9.48 14.44 -7.59
CA THR A 235 -10.06 15.22 -6.48
C THR A 235 -9.26 15.08 -5.19
N GLY A 236 -8.37 14.09 -5.13
CA GLY A 236 -7.48 13.88 -4.01
C GLY A 236 -6.00 14.16 -4.30
N PRO A 237 -5.14 13.95 -3.31
CA PRO A 237 -5.46 13.35 -2.02
C PRO A 237 -6.10 14.37 -1.06
N LYS A 238 -6.80 13.88 -0.03
CA LYS A 238 -7.39 14.74 1.02
C LYS A 238 -6.38 15.24 2.06
N ARG A 239 -5.23 14.57 2.15
CA ARG A 239 -4.08 14.87 3.01
C ARG A 239 -2.79 14.50 2.27
N GLY A 240 -1.65 15.00 2.71
CA GLY A 240 -0.37 14.60 2.13
C GLY A 240 -0.04 13.14 2.44
N LEU A 241 0.72 12.52 1.53
CA LEU A 241 1.11 11.11 1.60
C LEU A 241 2.57 10.97 2.03
N VAL A 242 2.83 10.23 3.10
CA VAL A 242 4.18 10.02 3.65
C VAL A 242 4.82 8.77 3.04
N LEU A 243 6.00 8.94 2.47
CA LEU A 243 6.76 7.88 1.83
C LEU A 243 7.93 7.42 2.71
N VAL A 244 7.65 6.93 3.92
CA VAL A 244 8.68 6.29 4.78
C VAL A 244 8.89 4.86 4.34
N GLY A 245 7.81 4.06 4.37
CA GLY A 245 7.72 2.77 3.72
C GLY A 245 7.25 2.89 2.28
N ASP A 246 7.02 1.73 1.64
CA ASP A 246 6.40 1.69 0.32
C ASP A 246 4.97 2.24 0.38
N ALA A 247 4.62 3.07 -0.60
CA ALA A 247 3.24 3.47 -0.85
C ALA A 247 2.62 2.53 -1.90
N TYR A 248 1.31 2.48 -1.99
CA TYR A 248 0.61 1.65 -2.98
C TYR A 248 -0.46 2.45 -3.70
N VAL A 249 -0.68 2.12 -4.97
CA VAL A 249 -1.74 2.70 -5.78
C VAL A 249 -2.61 1.58 -6.30
N GLU A 250 -3.91 1.65 -6.04
CA GLU A 250 -4.93 0.73 -6.53
C GLU A 250 -5.79 1.43 -7.58
N THR A 251 -6.13 0.71 -8.65
CA THR A 251 -7.14 1.10 -9.62
C THR A 251 -8.29 0.10 -9.60
N ASP A 252 -9.52 0.60 -9.65
CA ASP A 252 -10.73 -0.14 -10.01
C ASP A 252 -11.60 0.80 -10.83
N LEU A 253 -11.34 0.83 -12.14
CA LEU A 253 -11.99 1.71 -13.11
C LEU A 253 -12.86 0.90 -14.06
N LYS A 254 -14.01 1.46 -14.43
CA LYS A 254 -15.02 0.85 -15.29
C LYS A 254 -15.50 1.85 -16.35
N ILE A 255 -15.98 1.33 -17.48
CA ILE A 255 -16.64 2.12 -18.52
C ILE A 255 -18.14 1.84 -18.47
N LYS A 256 -18.95 2.90 -18.55
CA LYS A 256 -20.41 2.78 -18.74
C LYS A 256 -20.73 2.57 -20.23
N ASP A 257 -21.20 1.37 -20.57
CA ASP A 257 -21.72 1.07 -21.91
C ASP A 257 -23.20 1.48 -22.01
N HIS A 258 -23.46 2.57 -22.73
CA HIS A 258 -24.81 3.12 -22.89
C HIS A 258 -25.72 2.25 -23.78
N GLN A 259 -25.17 1.33 -24.56
CA GLN A 259 -25.94 0.52 -25.51
C GLN A 259 -26.28 -0.87 -24.95
N ARG A 260 -25.39 -1.43 -24.13
CA ARG A 260 -25.48 -2.84 -23.70
C ARG A 260 -25.87 -3.05 -22.25
N HIS A 261 -25.88 -2.00 -21.42
CA HIS A 261 -26.03 -2.13 -19.97
C HIS A 261 -25.01 -3.10 -19.35
N GLU A 262 -23.86 -3.30 -20.01
CA GLU A 262 -22.78 -4.16 -19.55
C GLU A 262 -21.70 -3.30 -18.90
N VAL A 263 -21.28 -3.67 -17.69
CA VAL A 263 -20.13 -3.05 -17.02
C VAL A 263 -18.86 -3.64 -17.62
N LYS A 264 -18.03 -2.77 -18.22
CA LYS A 264 -16.72 -3.17 -18.75
C LYS A 264 -15.63 -2.70 -17.79
N GLU A 265 -14.86 -3.64 -17.24
CA GLU A 265 -13.69 -3.31 -16.43
C GLU A 265 -12.61 -2.65 -17.32
N LEU A 266 -12.23 -1.43 -16.98
CA LEU A 266 -11.25 -0.64 -17.72
C LEU A 266 -9.83 -0.92 -17.25
N SER A 267 -9.62 -0.86 -15.93
CA SER A 267 -8.34 -1.13 -15.27
C SER A 267 -8.61 -1.59 -13.85
N LYS A 268 -7.90 -2.61 -13.40
CA LYS A 268 -8.09 -3.14 -12.06
C LYS A 268 -6.79 -3.76 -11.55
N GLY A 269 -6.15 -3.15 -10.57
CA GLY A 269 -4.90 -3.68 -10.04
C GLY A 269 -4.20 -2.78 -9.04
N VAL A 270 -3.07 -3.26 -8.51
CA VAL A 270 -2.26 -2.53 -7.54
C VAL A 270 -0.78 -2.54 -7.94
N PHE A 271 -0.07 -1.46 -7.66
CA PHE A 271 1.38 -1.43 -7.71
C PHE A 271 1.97 -0.63 -6.54
N GLY A 272 3.19 -0.97 -6.13
CA GLY A 272 3.92 -0.27 -5.08
C GLY A 272 4.79 0.88 -5.61
N ILE A 273 4.97 1.93 -4.82
CA ILE A 273 5.94 3.00 -5.00
C ILE A 273 6.98 2.80 -3.89
N PRO A 274 8.23 2.44 -4.20
CA PRO A 274 9.25 2.17 -3.19
C PRO A 274 9.42 3.30 -2.17
N GLY A 275 9.70 2.98 -0.90
CA GLY A 275 9.94 3.92 0.20
C GLY A 275 11.38 4.45 0.30
N ILE A 276 11.77 4.93 1.49
CA ILE A 276 13.12 5.48 1.77
C ILE A 276 14.22 4.42 1.67
N ALA A 277 13.97 3.20 2.18
CA ALA A 277 15.00 2.17 2.34
C ALA A 277 15.68 1.76 1.02
N GLY A 278 15.02 1.97 -0.12
CA GLY A 278 15.56 1.70 -1.46
C GLY A 278 15.91 2.96 -2.27
N ARG A 279 15.86 4.16 -1.68
CA ARG A 279 16.01 5.42 -2.42
C ARG A 279 17.07 6.34 -1.84
N GLN A 280 17.95 6.81 -2.73
CA GLN A 280 18.78 7.98 -2.47
C GLN A 280 18.26 9.15 -3.31
N LEU A 281 17.75 10.18 -2.63
CA LEU A 281 17.09 11.31 -3.28
C LEU A 281 17.83 12.62 -2.99
N ASP A 282 18.57 13.10 -3.98
CA ASP A 282 19.29 14.37 -3.96
C ASP A 282 18.41 15.57 -4.30
N LYS A 283 17.31 15.37 -5.04
CA LYS A 283 16.33 16.37 -5.48
C LYS A 283 14.96 15.74 -5.71
N CYS A 284 13.90 16.54 -5.74
CA CYS A 284 12.57 16.08 -6.13
C CYS A 284 12.63 15.42 -7.53
N LYS A 285 11.93 14.30 -7.71
CA LYS A 285 11.91 13.54 -8.98
C LYS A 285 10.49 13.24 -9.40
N ILE A 286 10.22 13.38 -10.69
CA ILE A 286 8.98 12.92 -11.31
C ILE A 286 9.22 11.48 -11.78
N GLU A 287 8.31 10.59 -11.42
CA GLU A 287 8.30 9.20 -11.83
C GLU A 287 6.91 8.86 -12.42
N SER A 288 6.86 7.86 -13.29
CA SER A 288 5.61 7.29 -13.76
C SER A 288 5.62 5.78 -13.64
N LYS A 289 4.44 5.20 -13.45
CA LYS A 289 4.21 3.75 -13.49
C LYS A 289 3.05 3.43 -14.41
N LEU A 290 3.24 2.37 -15.18
CA LEU A 290 2.23 1.83 -16.09
C LEU A 290 1.59 0.59 -15.46
N LEU A 291 0.27 0.54 -15.50
CA LEU A 291 -0.53 -0.60 -15.08
C LEU A 291 -1.37 -1.09 -16.27
N ALA A 292 -0.83 -2.06 -16.98
CA ALA A 292 -1.54 -2.75 -18.06
C ALA A 292 -2.46 -3.82 -17.44
N THR A 293 -3.76 -3.58 -17.50
CA THR A 293 -4.81 -4.44 -16.92
C THR A 293 -6.08 -4.29 -17.73
N ARG A 294 -6.84 -5.38 -17.89
CA ARG A 294 -8.16 -5.38 -18.54
C ARG A 294 -8.10 -4.74 -19.93
N LEU A 295 -8.93 -3.73 -20.18
CA LEU A 295 -9.06 -3.07 -21.47
C LEU A 295 -8.08 -1.91 -21.66
N SER A 296 -7.17 -1.64 -20.72
CA SER A 296 -6.31 -0.46 -20.81
C SER A 296 -4.90 -0.61 -20.23
N THR A 297 -4.07 0.39 -20.54
CA THR A 297 -2.87 0.70 -19.75
C THR A 297 -3.05 2.06 -19.11
N VAL A 298 -3.06 2.09 -17.78
CA VAL A 298 -3.14 3.32 -16.99
C VAL A 298 -1.74 3.78 -16.62
N GLU A 299 -1.40 5.01 -16.95
CA GLU A 299 -0.20 5.69 -16.46
C GLU A 299 -0.55 6.54 -15.23
N VAL A 300 0.17 6.31 -14.14
CA VAL A 300 0.15 7.15 -12.95
C VAL A 300 1.46 7.90 -12.86
N MET A 301 1.41 9.23 -12.98
CA MET A 301 2.56 10.12 -12.84
C MET A 301 2.52 10.81 -11.48
N TYR A 302 3.64 10.79 -10.78
CA TYR A 302 3.76 11.34 -9.43
C TYR A 302 5.15 11.94 -9.20
N ALA A 303 5.22 12.88 -8.26
CA ALA A 303 6.46 13.43 -7.76
C ALA A 303 6.84 12.79 -6.43
N VAL A 304 8.09 12.38 -6.30
CA VAL A 304 8.72 12.07 -5.02
C VAL A 304 9.39 13.33 -4.50
N VAL A 305 8.86 13.87 -3.41
CA VAL A 305 9.24 15.16 -2.84
C VAL A 305 10.12 14.93 -1.63
N LYS A 306 11.30 15.54 -1.60
CA LYS A 306 12.20 15.55 -0.43
C LYS A 306 11.91 16.74 0.49
N ASP A 307 12.31 16.65 1.75
CA ASP A 307 12.12 17.72 2.74
C ASP A 307 10.67 18.25 2.68
N ALA A 308 9.71 17.32 2.56
CA ALA A 308 8.36 17.62 2.13
C ALA A 308 7.50 18.19 3.27
N VAL A 309 6.67 19.16 2.91
CA VAL A 309 5.57 19.67 3.73
C VAL A 309 4.27 19.62 2.94
N GLU A 310 3.17 19.46 3.66
CA GLU A 310 1.83 19.58 3.13
C GLU A 310 1.46 21.06 2.97
N ALA A 311 0.99 21.42 1.79
CA ALA A 311 0.34 22.70 1.52
C ALA A 311 -1.15 22.45 1.30
N THR A 312 -1.98 23.01 2.17
CA THR A 312 -3.44 23.03 2.00
C THR A 312 -3.89 24.41 1.56
N ILE A 313 -4.49 24.48 0.37
CA ILE A 313 -4.85 25.74 -0.31
C ILE A 313 -6.33 26.03 -0.12
N ALA A 314 -6.65 27.29 0.18
CA ALA A 314 -8.01 27.83 0.18
C ALA A 314 -8.03 29.15 -0.58
N ILE A 315 -9.11 29.40 -1.33
CA ILE A 315 -9.21 30.59 -2.18
C ILE A 315 -10.56 31.27 -1.93
N GLU A 316 -10.51 32.56 -1.64
CA GLU A 316 -11.68 33.42 -1.45
C GLU A 316 -11.73 34.49 -2.55
N VAL A 317 -12.88 34.68 -3.18
CA VAL A 317 -13.15 35.80 -4.07
C VAL A 317 -13.52 37.03 -3.24
N LEU A 318 -12.66 38.04 -3.28
CA LEU A 318 -12.84 39.31 -2.57
C LEU A 318 -13.70 40.30 -3.36
N GLN A 319 -13.60 40.26 -4.69
CA GLN A 319 -14.31 41.16 -5.60
C GLN A 319 -14.49 40.53 -6.99
N GLY A 320 -15.65 40.76 -7.61
CA GLY A 320 -15.98 40.26 -8.95
C GLY A 320 -16.48 38.80 -8.93
N ASP A 321 -16.82 38.29 -10.11
CA ASP A 321 -17.13 36.87 -10.33
C ASP A 321 -15.91 36.14 -10.89
N PHE A 322 -15.85 34.82 -10.77
CA PHE A 322 -14.78 34.02 -11.35
C PHE A 322 -15.34 32.93 -12.25
N TYR A 323 -14.80 32.91 -13.48
CA TYR A 323 -14.94 31.81 -14.41
C TYR A 323 -13.58 31.53 -15.04
N GLY A 324 -13.08 30.30 -14.84
CA GLY A 324 -11.82 29.86 -15.39
C GLY A 324 -11.17 28.74 -14.60
N LYS A 325 -9.83 28.71 -14.63
CA LYS A 325 -9.02 27.62 -14.11
C LYS A 325 -8.00 28.11 -13.11
N ILE A 326 -7.84 27.36 -12.03
CA ILE A 326 -6.81 27.60 -11.02
C ILE A 326 -5.92 26.38 -10.94
N THR A 327 -4.61 26.60 -11.04
CA THR A 327 -3.62 25.54 -10.95
C THR A 327 -2.54 25.87 -9.93
N ALA A 328 -1.88 24.83 -9.42
CA ALA A 328 -0.68 24.95 -8.61
C ALA A 328 0.46 24.11 -9.19
N CYS A 329 1.67 24.64 -9.15
CA CYS A 329 2.89 23.88 -9.39
C CYS A 329 3.98 24.31 -8.41
N THR A 330 5.08 23.56 -8.39
CA THR A 330 6.26 23.92 -7.61
C THR A 330 7.33 24.46 -8.54
N SER A 331 8.25 25.26 -8.01
CA SER A 331 9.35 25.81 -8.81
C SER A 331 10.26 24.74 -9.43
N SER A 332 10.34 23.53 -8.86
CA SER A 332 11.15 22.42 -9.41
C SER A 332 10.34 21.49 -10.33
N ILE A 333 9.05 21.30 -10.03
CA ILE A 333 8.13 20.42 -10.76
C ILE A 333 7.06 21.31 -11.38
N GLN A 334 7.27 21.64 -12.66
CA GLN A 334 6.35 22.45 -13.47
C GLN A 334 5.16 21.66 -14.02
N SER A 335 4.81 20.54 -13.38
CA SER A 335 3.58 19.82 -13.68
C SER A 335 2.44 20.46 -12.90
N SER A 336 1.50 21.07 -13.62
CA SER A 336 0.41 21.83 -13.00
C SER A 336 -0.70 20.91 -12.47
N ILE A 337 -0.96 21.00 -11.19
CA ILE A 337 -2.10 20.38 -10.51
C ILE A 337 -3.31 21.30 -10.67
N VAL A 338 -4.45 20.77 -11.12
CA VAL A 338 -5.68 21.54 -11.24
C VAL A 338 -6.36 21.61 -9.88
N LEU A 339 -6.45 22.81 -9.32
CA LEU A 339 -7.16 23.06 -8.06
C LEU A 339 -8.63 23.34 -8.29
N HIS A 340 -8.96 24.06 -9.37
CA HIS A 340 -10.34 24.38 -9.76
C HIS A 340 -10.45 24.51 -11.27
N ASP A 341 -11.59 24.09 -11.81
CA ASP A 341 -11.95 24.25 -13.21
C ASP A 341 -13.46 24.54 -13.28
N SER A 342 -13.84 25.73 -13.76
CA SER A 342 -15.24 26.17 -13.81
C SER A 342 -16.07 25.38 -14.83
N GLU A 343 -15.45 24.78 -15.85
CA GLU A 343 -16.16 23.89 -16.78
C GLU A 343 -16.66 22.60 -16.09
N VAL A 344 -15.94 22.17 -15.06
CA VAL A 344 -16.26 20.97 -14.27
C VAL A 344 -17.16 21.30 -13.09
N SER A 345 -16.89 22.42 -12.41
CA SER A 345 -17.51 22.77 -11.13
C SER A 345 -18.74 23.68 -11.26
N GLY A 346 -19.00 24.21 -12.48
CA GLY A 346 -20.00 25.24 -12.72
C GLY A 346 -19.50 26.65 -12.37
N VAL A 347 -20.29 27.66 -12.77
CA VAL A 347 -20.00 29.07 -12.49
C VAL A 347 -20.33 29.38 -11.03
N MET A 348 -19.40 29.98 -10.31
CA MET A 348 -19.70 30.56 -9.00
C MET A 348 -20.29 31.96 -9.18
N THR A 349 -21.59 32.11 -8.93
CA THR A 349 -22.26 33.41 -8.83
C THR A 349 -22.20 33.92 -7.39
N CYS A 350 -22.01 35.22 -7.22
CA CYS A 350 -21.89 35.88 -5.92
C CYS A 350 -23.20 35.93 -5.11
N ASP A 351 -23.80 34.79 -4.75
CA ASP A 351 -24.99 34.72 -3.89
C ASP A 351 -24.70 34.03 -2.55
N GLY A 352 -23.65 34.51 -1.85
CA GLY A 352 -23.51 34.30 -0.41
C GLY A 352 -22.39 33.39 0.09
N LYS A 353 -21.55 32.83 -0.79
CA LYS A 353 -20.29 32.16 -0.40
C LYS A 353 -19.13 32.66 -1.25
N ARG A 354 -18.17 33.30 -0.60
CA ARG A 354 -16.94 33.83 -1.22
C ARG A 354 -15.85 32.78 -1.44
N VAL A 355 -16.00 31.55 -0.94
CA VAL A 355 -14.96 30.52 -1.01
C VAL A 355 -15.14 29.68 -2.28
N ILE A 356 -14.08 29.56 -3.07
CA ILE A 356 -14.06 28.70 -4.26
C ILE A 356 -13.99 27.24 -3.82
N GLN A 357 -14.90 26.42 -4.34
CA GLN A 357 -14.82 24.97 -4.16
C GLN A 357 -13.70 24.42 -5.05
N LEU A 358 -12.63 23.95 -4.41
CA LEU A 358 -11.52 23.31 -5.09
C LEU A 358 -11.83 21.83 -5.34
N LEU A 359 -11.49 21.35 -6.54
CA LEU A 359 -11.45 19.93 -6.89
C LEU A 359 -10.43 19.20 -6.02
N ARG A 360 -9.25 19.82 -5.84
CA ARG A 360 -8.15 19.36 -5.01
C ARG A 360 -7.53 20.55 -4.30
N ARG A 361 -7.15 20.36 -3.03
CA ARG A 361 -6.57 21.43 -2.20
C ARG A 361 -5.22 21.09 -1.57
N VAL A 362 -4.79 19.84 -1.61
CA VAL A 362 -3.54 19.39 -1.00
C VAL A 362 -2.46 19.14 -2.05
N VAL A 363 -1.29 19.69 -1.78
CA VAL A 363 -0.06 19.55 -2.58
C VAL A 363 1.09 19.26 -1.62
N ALA A 364 1.95 18.29 -1.93
CA ALA A 364 3.21 18.11 -1.20
C ALA A 364 4.33 18.90 -1.88
N ILE A 365 5.11 19.64 -1.10
CA ILE A 365 6.15 20.54 -1.62
C ILE A 365 7.41 20.52 -0.77
N CYS A 366 8.56 20.63 -1.42
CA CYS A 366 9.86 20.72 -0.79
C CYS A 366 10.06 22.09 -0.12
N LEU A 367 10.56 22.10 1.12
CA LEU A 367 10.83 23.34 1.88
C LEU A 367 11.79 24.34 1.20
N LYS A 368 12.57 23.88 0.22
CA LYS A 368 13.56 24.70 -0.50
C LYS A 368 13.02 25.29 -1.81
N GLU A 369 11.75 25.10 -2.10
CA GLU A 369 11.09 25.50 -3.35
C GLU A 369 10.02 26.57 -3.10
N LYS A 370 9.34 27.00 -4.16
CA LYS A 370 8.15 27.87 -4.06
C LYS A 370 6.92 27.15 -4.57
N LEU A 371 5.79 27.42 -3.93
CA LEU A 371 4.47 27.06 -4.44
C LEU A 371 3.97 28.21 -5.31
N GLU A 372 3.69 27.93 -6.58
CA GLU A 372 3.17 28.90 -7.54
C GLU A 372 1.69 28.58 -7.78
N VAL A 373 0.80 29.50 -7.42
CA VAL A 373 -0.64 29.38 -7.68
C VAL A 373 -0.99 30.30 -8.84
N THR A 374 -1.44 29.71 -9.94
CA THR A 374 -1.77 30.42 -11.17
C THR A 374 -3.28 30.45 -11.36
N VAL A 375 -3.82 31.65 -11.59
CA VAL A 375 -5.24 31.87 -11.89
C VAL A 375 -5.36 32.35 -13.32
N VAL A 376 -6.16 31.63 -14.10
CA VAL A 376 -6.54 31.97 -15.47
C VAL A 376 -8.03 32.22 -15.48
N ALA A 377 -8.46 33.44 -15.82
CA ALA A 377 -9.86 33.83 -15.90
C ALA A 377 -10.21 34.21 -17.34
N GLN A 378 -11.42 33.83 -17.78
CA GLN A 378 -11.98 34.30 -19.05
C GLN A 378 -12.87 35.52 -18.77
N THR A 379 -12.55 36.66 -19.38
CA THR A 379 -13.37 37.89 -19.30
C THR A 379 -13.78 38.29 -20.72
N GLY A 380 -14.96 37.85 -21.16
CA GLY A 380 -15.35 37.96 -22.58
C GLY A 380 -14.41 37.13 -23.45
N ASP A 381 -13.87 37.72 -24.51
CA ASP A 381 -12.92 37.05 -25.43
C ASP A 381 -11.46 37.10 -24.96
N VAL A 382 -11.18 37.74 -23.82
CA VAL A 382 -9.81 37.95 -23.33
C VAL A 382 -9.51 37.00 -22.17
N GLU A 383 -8.49 36.17 -22.34
CA GLU A 383 -7.88 35.40 -21.26
C GLU A 383 -6.96 36.30 -20.43
N CYS A 384 -7.24 36.40 -19.13
CA CYS A 384 -6.40 37.07 -18.17
C CYS A 384 -5.71 36.01 -17.30
N LYS A 385 -4.40 36.17 -17.08
CA LYS A 385 -3.60 35.25 -16.26
C LYS A 385 -2.75 36.01 -15.26
N ASN A 386 -2.69 35.52 -14.03
CA ASN A 386 -1.75 36.00 -13.03
C ASN A 386 -1.29 34.83 -12.13
N THR A 387 -0.17 35.01 -11.43
CA THR A 387 0.43 34.00 -10.55
C THR A 387 0.86 34.64 -9.23
N VAL A 388 0.68 33.90 -8.13
CA VAL A 388 1.15 34.29 -6.80
C VAL A 388 2.00 33.17 -6.20
N ASP A 389 3.12 33.54 -5.59
CA ASP A 389 4.08 32.59 -5.05
C ASP A 389 4.04 32.57 -3.52
N PHE A 390 4.27 31.39 -2.95
CA PHE A 390 4.44 31.22 -1.52
C PHE A 390 5.73 30.48 -1.19
N THR A 391 6.39 30.93 -0.12
CA THR A 391 7.54 30.23 0.45
C THR A 391 7.02 29.21 1.48
N PRO A 392 7.31 27.91 1.29
CA PRO A 392 6.93 26.87 2.23
C PRO A 392 7.52 27.09 3.61
N SER A 393 6.79 26.60 4.61
CA SER A 393 7.24 26.58 6.00
C SER A 393 6.84 25.26 6.63
N LEU A 394 7.40 24.95 7.80
CA LEU A 394 7.04 23.72 8.52
C LEU A 394 5.58 23.73 8.99
N CYS A 395 5.08 24.90 9.37
CA CYS A 395 3.78 25.06 10.00
C CYS A 395 3.31 26.52 9.86
N GLY A 396 2.03 26.75 10.12
CA GLY A 396 1.41 28.08 10.04
C GLY A 396 0.75 28.36 8.69
N ARG A 397 0.52 29.64 8.40
CA ARG A 397 -0.31 30.09 7.27
C ARG A 397 0.37 31.22 6.50
N GLY A 398 0.25 31.19 5.18
CA GLY A 398 0.61 32.27 4.27
C GLY A 398 -0.63 32.80 3.55
N LYS A 399 -0.66 34.09 3.26
CA LYS A 399 -1.74 34.73 2.50
C LYS A 399 -1.16 35.57 1.38
N GLY A 400 -1.80 35.51 0.21
CA GLY A 400 -1.42 36.28 -0.97
C GLY A 400 -2.68 36.74 -1.70
N GLU A 401 -2.75 38.03 -2.01
CA GLU A 401 -3.81 38.56 -2.87
C GLU A 401 -3.39 38.46 -4.33
N ILE A 402 -4.33 38.10 -5.20
CA ILE A 402 -4.13 38.02 -6.64
C ILE A 402 -5.29 38.71 -7.35
N THR A 403 -4.98 39.43 -8.43
CA THR A 403 -5.99 40.12 -9.24
C THR A 403 -5.85 39.67 -10.69
N VAL A 404 -6.95 39.26 -11.30
CA VAL A 404 -7.04 38.78 -12.68
C VAL A 404 -8.26 39.43 -13.33
N GLY A 405 -8.04 40.33 -14.29
CA GLY A 405 -9.12 41.11 -14.89
C GLY A 405 -9.85 41.95 -13.85
N ALA A 406 -11.17 41.75 -13.72
CA ALA A 406 -12.01 42.41 -12.72
C ALA A 406 -12.11 41.62 -11.39
N THR A 407 -11.52 40.43 -11.32
CA THR A 407 -11.64 39.52 -10.19
C THR A 407 -10.45 39.67 -9.25
N LYS A 408 -10.72 39.89 -7.97
CA LYS A 408 -9.71 39.92 -6.91
C LYS A 408 -9.95 38.75 -5.96
N MET A 409 -8.88 38.03 -5.64
CA MET A 409 -8.93 36.85 -4.77
C MET A 409 -7.88 36.91 -3.66
N LEU A 410 -8.16 36.23 -2.56
CA LEU A 410 -7.23 35.90 -1.50
C LEU A 410 -6.92 34.41 -1.56
N VAL A 411 -5.66 34.08 -1.77
CA VAL A 411 -5.14 32.71 -1.67
C VAL A 411 -4.53 32.55 -0.28
N GLU A 412 -5.03 31.61 0.50
CA GLU A 412 -4.47 31.18 1.77
C GLU A 412 -3.83 29.81 1.60
N VAL A 413 -2.60 29.67 2.06
CA VAL A 413 -1.88 28.39 2.09
C VAL A 413 -1.57 28.06 3.54
N THR A 414 -2.03 26.89 3.98
CA THR A 414 -1.76 26.35 5.31
C THR A 414 -0.70 25.28 5.21
N TRP A 415 0.37 25.43 5.98
CA TRP A 415 1.51 24.54 5.98
C TRP A 415 1.40 23.54 7.14
N SER A 416 1.76 22.29 6.89
CA SER A 416 1.90 21.27 7.92
C SER A 416 3.01 20.31 7.56
N VAL A 417 3.84 19.96 8.54
CA VAL A 417 4.76 18.84 8.41
C VAL A 417 3.96 17.55 8.23
N LEU A 418 4.58 16.59 7.53
CA LEU A 418 4.05 15.26 7.34
C LEU A 418 4.70 14.30 8.33
N ASP A 419 4.23 14.28 9.58
CA ASP A 419 4.80 13.43 10.64
C ASP A 419 4.11 12.06 10.73
N THR A 420 4.90 11.06 11.12
CA THR A 420 4.50 9.65 11.31
C THR A 420 3.77 9.41 12.61
#